data_AF-A0A945YQG2-F1
#
_entry.id   AF-A0A945YQG2-F1
#
_cell.length_a   1.000
_cell.length_b   1.000
_cell.length_c   1.000
_cell.angle_alpha   90.00
_cell.angle_beta   90.00
_cell.angle_gamma   90.00
#
_symmetry.space_group_name_H-M   'P 1'
#
loop_
_entity.id
_entity.type
_entity.pdbx_description
1 polymer ?
#
loop_
_entity_poly.entity_id
_entity_poly.type
_entity_poly.pdbx_seq_one_letter_code
_entity_poly.pdbx_strand_id
1 'polypeptide(L)'
;MKLINGPIIKKNFLGKKHLGITEYLGSKFNVTNNVVMLIYNKNLSVCPLTTHIPLKDVSKTISKQRIISHVKKINDFYKKKFNKKPSFAITGLNPHCE
;
A
#
# COMPACT_ATOMS: atom_id res chain seq x y z
N MET A 1 16.22 -11.25 1.00
CA MET A 1 16.43 -10.37 2.17
C MET A 1 15.07 -10.06 2.82
N LYS A 2 14.97 -10.09 4.15
CA LYS A 2 13.78 -9.63 4.92
C LYS A 2 14.24 -8.46 5.79
N LEU A 3 13.44 -7.41 5.89
CA LEU A 3 13.75 -6.21 6.67
C LEU A 3 12.61 -5.95 7.65
N ILE A 4 12.97 -5.65 8.90
CA ILE A 4 12.06 -5.13 9.92
C ILE A 4 12.61 -3.78 10.31
N ASN A 5 11.83 -2.71 10.13
CA ASN A 5 12.21 -1.37 10.53
C ASN A 5 11.48 -0.98 11.82
N GLY A 6 12.19 -0.32 12.73
CA GLY A 6 11.58 0.37 13.86
C GLY A 6 10.83 1.64 13.42
N PRO A 7 10.17 2.33 14.36
CA PRO A 7 9.60 3.65 14.11
C PRO A 7 10.70 4.65 13.76
N ILE A 8 10.43 5.54 12.80
CA ILE A 8 11.39 6.55 12.36
C ILE A 8 10.80 7.96 12.47
N ILE A 9 11.62 8.92 12.88
CA ILE A 9 11.26 10.34 12.83
C ILE A 9 11.53 10.85 11.41
N LYS A 10 10.46 10.99 10.61
CA LYS A 10 10.54 11.37 9.17
C LYS A 10 11.36 12.64 8.94
N LYS A 11 11.22 13.65 9.82
CA LYS A 11 11.94 14.94 9.73
C LYS A 11 13.46 14.76 9.70
N ASN A 12 13.98 13.86 10.54
CA ASN A 12 15.42 13.68 10.71
C ASN A 12 15.98 12.69 9.69
N PHE A 13 15.22 11.63 9.37
CA PHE A 13 15.73 10.52 8.56
C PHE A 13 15.49 10.67 7.05
N LEU A 14 14.35 11.26 6.65
CA LEU A 14 13.95 11.32 5.23
C LEU A 14 14.24 12.67 4.58
N GLY A 15 14.70 13.66 5.34
CA GLY A 15 15.17 14.96 4.83
C GLY A 15 14.19 15.68 3.89
N LYS A 16 12.87 15.46 4.07
CA LYS A 16 11.77 15.90 3.19
C LYS A 16 11.78 15.35 1.75
N LYS A 17 12.71 14.47 1.37
CA LYS A 17 12.81 13.88 0.02
C LYS A 17 11.81 12.74 -0.20
N HIS A 18 11.40 12.06 0.87
CA HIS A 18 10.44 10.96 0.80
C HIS A 18 9.34 11.12 1.86
N LEU A 19 8.11 10.77 1.49
CA LEU A 19 6.91 10.89 2.34
C LEU A 19 6.87 9.85 3.47
N GLY A 20 7.61 8.76 3.33
CA GLY A 20 7.65 7.65 4.28
C GLY A 20 8.73 6.62 3.96
N ILE A 21 8.88 5.63 4.86
CA ILE A 21 9.86 4.55 4.71
C ILE A 21 9.54 3.65 3.51
N THR A 22 8.25 3.44 3.22
CA THR A 22 7.79 2.64 2.09
C THR A 22 8.22 3.26 0.76
N GLU A 23 8.04 4.57 0.62
CA GLU A 23 8.45 5.34 -0.56
C GLU A 23 9.97 5.42 -0.69
N TYR A 24 10.68 5.57 0.43
CA TYR A 24 12.15 5.54 0.47
C TYR A 24 12.70 4.19 0.00
N LEU A 25 12.21 3.08 0.53
CA LEU A 25 12.64 1.74 0.12
C LEU A 25 12.26 1.47 -1.33
N GLY A 26 11.07 1.86 -1.76
CA GLY A 26 10.64 1.77 -3.15
C GLY A 26 11.62 2.47 -4.10
N SER A 27 12.04 3.68 -3.76
CA SER A 27 13.04 4.43 -4.53
C SER A 27 14.41 3.75 -4.48
N LYS A 28 14.87 3.28 -3.31
CA LYS A 28 16.19 2.65 -3.16
C LYS A 28 16.33 1.34 -3.95
N PHE A 29 15.23 0.62 -4.13
CA PHE A 29 15.17 -0.63 -4.90
C PHE A 29 14.64 -0.44 -6.34
N ASN A 30 14.48 0.79 -6.82
CA ASN A 30 13.97 1.10 -8.17
C ASN A 30 12.59 0.49 -8.48
N VAL A 31 11.70 0.42 -7.48
CA VAL A 31 10.34 -0.14 -7.56
C VAL A 31 9.27 0.84 -7.08
N THR A 32 9.53 2.15 -7.15
CA THR A 32 8.72 3.22 -6.56
C THR A 32 7.23 3.13 -6.90
N ASN A 33 6.88 2.75 -8.13
CA ASN A 33 5.49 2.62 -8.59
C ASN A 33 4.89 1.23 -8.38
N ASN A 34 5.63 0.32 -7.75
CA ASN A 34 5.28 -1.09 -7.61
C ASN A 34 5.07 -1.51 -6.16
N VAL A 35 5.13 -0.59 -5.19
CA VAL A 35 4.98 -0.90 -3.76
C VAL A 35 3.51 -0.91 -3.35
N VAL A 36 3.12 -1.89 -2.52
CA VAL A 36 1.78 -1.99 -1.92
C VAL A 36 1.92 -2.08 -0.41
N MET A 37 1.14 -1.27 0.30
CA MET A 37 1.07 -1.28 1.76
C MET A 37 -0.04 -2.23 2.20
N LEU A 38 0.26 -3.12 3.16
CA LEU A 38 -0.72 -4.01 3.77
C LEU A 38 -0.62 -3.88 5.28
N ILE A 39 -1.68 -3.37 5.90
CA ILE A 39 -1.85 -3.39 7.36
C ILE A 39 -2.43 -4.76 7.69
N TYR A 40 -1.64 -5.60 8.36
CA TYR A 40 -1.94 -7.01 8.55
C TYR A 40 -2.37 -7.33 9.98
N ASN A 41 -3.47 -8.09 10.10
CA ASN A 41 -3.86 -8.83 11.29
C ASN A 41 -4.39 -10.22 10.85
N LYS A 42 -4.38 -11.20 11.78
CA LYS A 42 -4.87 -12.57 11.55
C LYS A 42 -6.32 -12.64 11.06
N ASN A 43 -7.17 -11.72 11.54
CA ASN A 43 -8.61 -11.74 11.25
C ASN A 43 -8.99 -10.84 10.07
N LEU A 44 -8.35 -9.66 9.96
CA LEU A 44 -8.63 -8.67 8.94
C LEU A 44 -7.32 -8.03 8.49
N SER A 45 -7.16 -7.86 7.18
CA SER A 45 -6.06 -7.07 6.63
C SER A 45 -6.60 -6.00 5.71
N VAL A 46 -6.02 -4.81 5.79
CA VAL A 46 -6.48 -3.63 5.06
C VAL A 46 -5.34 -3.10 4.20
N CYS A 47 -5.60 -2.89 2.92
CA CYS A 47 -4.68 -2.24 2.00
C CYS A 47 -5.27 -0.88 1.60
N PRO A 48 -4.67 0.25 2.03
CA PRO A 48 -5.05 1.55 1.49
C PRO A 48 -4.63 1.64 0.01
N LEU A 49 -5.54 2.08 -0.86
CA LEU A 49 -5.25 2.23 -2.30
C LEU A 49 -4.38 3.47 -2.58
N THR A 50 -4.60 4.53 -1.82
CA THR A 50 -3.83 5.76 -1.77
C THR A 50 -3.20 5.90 -0.39
N THR A 51 -1.99 6.45 -0.31
CA THR A 51 -1.28 6.62 0.97
C THR A 51 -1.28 8.11 1.36
N HIS A 52 -0.10 8.68 1.61
CA HIS A 52 0.06 10.03 2.15
C HIS A 52 -0.15 11.11 1.08
N ILE A 53 -1.39 11.29 0.61
CA ILE A 53 -1.79 12.32 -0.35
C ILE A 53 -2.87 13.24 0.22
N PRO A 54 -3.01 14.49 -0.25
CA PRO A 54 -4.11 15.36 0.13
C PRO A 54 -5.46 14.75 -0.26
N LEU A 55 -6.47 14.94 0.60
CA LEU A 55 -7.81 14.35 0.39
C LEU A 55 -8.42 14.76 -0.97
N LYS A 56 -8.23 16.03 -1.37
CA LYS A 56 -8.70 16.57 -2.65
C LYS A 56 -8.14 15.86 -3.89
N ASP A 57 -7.03 15.14 -3.75
CA ASP A 57 -6.35 14.44 -4.83
C ASP A 57 -6.69 12.93 -4.84
N VAL A 58 -7.37 12.41 -3.82
CA VAL A 58 -7.69 10.99 -3.69
C VAL A 58 -8.52 10.51 -4.89
N SER A 59 -9.63 11.17 -5.19
CA SER A 59 -10.51 10.77 -6.30
C SER A 59 -9.80 10.71 -7.64
N LYS A 60 -8.90 11.68 -7.90
CA LYS A 60 -8.12 11.78 -9.15
C LYS A 60 -7.05 10.70 -9.30
N THR A 61 -6.56 10.15 -8.19
CA THR A 61 -5.47 9.17 -8.20
C THR A 61 -5.94 7.71 -8.30
N ILE A 62 -7.23 7.48 -8.11
CA ILE A 62 -7.82 6.14 -8.15
C ILE A 62 -8.05 5.73 -9.61
N SER A 63 -7.57 4.54 -9.97
CA SER A 63 -7.79 3.97 -11.30
C SER A 63 -8.02 2.46 -11.23
N LYS A 64 -8.76 1.92 -12.21
CA LYS A 64 -9.02 0.48 -12.33
C LYS A 64 -7.73 -0.33 -12.37
N GLN A 65 -6.72 0.16 -13.10
CA GLN A 65 -5.41 -0.48 -13.21
C GLN A 65 -4.71 -0.56 -11.85
N ARG A 66 -4.78 0.51 -11.04
CA ARG A 66 -4.19 0.55 -9.70
C ARG A 66 -4.86 -0.47 -8.77
N ILE A 67 -6.19 -0.54 -8.78
CA ILE A 67 -6.97 -1.52 -7.99
C ILE A 67 -6.56 -2.95 -8.35
N ILE A 68 -6.57 -3.30 -9.64
CA ILE A 68 -6.22 -4.64 -10.12
C ILE A 68 -4.78 -5.00 -9.74
N SER A 69 -3.84 -4.06 -9.88
CA SER A 69 -2.44 -4.24 -9.52
C SER A 69 -2.27 -4.56 -8.03
N HIS A 70 -2.96 -3.82 -7.15
CA HIS A 70 -2.93 -4.07 -5.71
C HIS A 70 -3.51 -5.45 -5.35
N VAL A 71 -4.69 -5.79 -5.88
CA VAL A 71 -5.35 -7.08 -5.63
C VAL A 71 -4.45 -8.24 -6.05
N LYS A 72 -3.86 -8.19 -7.25
CA LYS A 72 -2.94 -9.22 -7.74
C LYS A 72 -1.73 -9.40 -6.83
N LYS A 73 -1.08 -8.32 -6.42
CA LYS A 73 0.09 -8.37 -5.53
C LYS A 73 -0.24 -8.96 -4.15
N ILE A 74 -1.37 -8.55 -3.58
CA ILE A 74 -1.80 -9.07 -2.27
C ILE A 74 -2.17 -10.55 -2.39
N ASN A 75 -2.89 -10.93 -3.44
CA ASN A 75 -3.20 -12.33 -3.72
C ASN A 75 -1.92 -13.18 -3.83
N ASP A 76 -0.92 -12.70 -4.57
CA ASP A 76 0.36 -13.38 -4.72
C ASP A 76 1.14 -13.44 -3.40
N PHE A 77 1.08 -12.38 -2.58
CA PHE A 77 1.65 -12.37 -1.24
C PHE A 77 1.02 -13.46 -0.36
N TYR A 78 -0.32 -13.56 -0.31
CA TYR A 78 -1.02 -14.56 0.49
C TYR A 78 -0.78 -15.99 0.00
N LYS A 79 -0.76 -16.20 -1.32
CA LYS A 79 -0.40 -17.50 -1.90
C LYS A 79 1.03 -17.90 -1.53
N LYS A 80 2.00 -17.00 -1.72
CA LYS A 80 3.43 -17.29 -1.48
C LYS A 80 3.80 -17.40 0.01
N LYS A 81 3.16 -16.63 0.88
CA LYS A 81 3.51 -16.58 2.32
C LYS A 81 2.69 -17.51 3.19
N PHE A 82 1.44 -17.76 2.81
CA PHE A 82 0.51 -18.51 3.66
C PHE A 82 -0.16 -19.68 2.95
N ASN A 83 0.11 -19.90 1.64
CA ASN A 83 -0.58 -20.89 0.81
C ASN A 83 -2.11 -20.77 0.90
N LYS A 84 -2.60 -19.52 0.95
CA LYS A 84 -4.04 -19.20 1.07
C LYS A 84 -4.54 -18.48 -0.17
N LYS A 85 -5.80 -18.75 -0.53
CA LYS A 85 -6.56 -17.97 -1.51
C LYS A 85 -7.41 -16.94 -0.75
N PRO A 86 -6.98 -15.66 -0.67
CA PRO A 86 -7.74 -14.65 0.06
C PRO A 86 -9.00 -14.24 -0.73
N SER A 87 -10.04 -13.87 0.02
CA SER A 87 -11.21 -13.13 -0.52
C SER A 87 -10.97 -11.64 -0.36
N PHE A 88 -11.45 -10.84 -1.31
CA PHE A 88 -11.27 -9.40 -1.32
C PHE A 88 -12.61 -8.69 -1.24
N ALA A 89 -12.72 -7.73 -0.33
CA ALA A 89 -13.77 -6.71 -0.36
C ALA A 89 -13.12 -5.40 -0.82
N ILE A 90 -13.77 -4.70 -1.76
CA ILE A 90 -13.32 -3.40 -2.26
C ILE A 90 -14.32 -2.36 -1.78
N THR A 91 -13.85 -1.35 -1.06
CA THR A 91 -14.69 -0.27 -0.55
C THR A 91 -15.00 0.75 -1.63
N GLY A 92 -16.20 1.32 -1.60
CA GLY A 92 -16.54 2.50 -2.40
C GLY A 92 -15.68 3.71 -2.03
N LEU A 93 -15.46 4.60 -2.98
CA LEU A 93 -14.80 5.89 -2.73
C LEU A 93 -15.79 6.88 -2.08
N ASN A 94 -16.98 6.98 -2.69
CA ASN A 94 -18.04 7.85 -2.22
C ASN A 94 -18.92 7.11 -1.21
N PRO A 95 -19.56 7.83 -0.27
CA PRO A 95 -20.64 7.29 0.53
C PRO A 95 -21.68 6.61 -0.37
N HIS A 96 -22.25 5.50 0.09
CA HIS A 96 -23.28 4.73 -0.65
C HIS A 96 -22.85 4.20 -2.04
N CYS A 97 -21.58 4.34 -2.43
CA CYS A 97 -21.09 3.98 -3.76
C CYS A 97 -21.79 4.73 -4.91
N GLU A 98 -22.27 5.95 -4.65
CA GLU A 98 -22.86 6.86 -5.64
C GLU A 98 -21.81 7.58 -6.51
#